data_AF-B8D1Y7-F1
#
_entry.id   AF-B8D1Y7-F1
#
_cell.length_a   1.000
_cell.length_b   1.000
_cell.length_c   1.000
_cell.angle_alpha   90.00
_cell.angle_beta   90.00
_cell.angle_gamma   90.00
#
_symmetry.space_group_name_H-M   'P 1'
#
loop_
_entity.id
_entity.type
_entity.pdbx_description
1 polymer ?
#
loop_
_entity_poly.entity_id
_entity_poly.type
_entity_poly.pdbx_seq_one_letter_code
_entity_poly.pdbx_strand_id
1 'polypeptide(L)'
;MNCPFCAISHKDYIAENEYAFAIYDKYPVNKGHALIIPKRHVASYFDITERERQAIFKLVDRCKTLLDEKFNPDGYNIGINVGKYAGQTVMHLHVHLIPRYKGDIDDPTGGVRGVIPEKRVY
;
A
#
# COMPACT_ATOMS: atom_id res chain seq x y z
N MET A 1 21.26 4.34 9.44
CA MET A 1 19.99 3.64 9.68
C MET A 1 18.94 4.69 10.03
N ASN A 2 18.14 5.14 9.06
CA ASN A 2 17.06 6.10 9.29
C ASN A 2 15.88 5.71 8.40
N CYS A 3 15.14 4.67 8.79
CA CYS A 3 13.95 4.22 8.06
C CYS A 3 12.74 5.01 8.57
N PRO A 4 12.00 5.74 7.70
CA PRO A 4 10.85 6.51 8.13
C PRO A 4 9.76 5.63 8.76
N PHE A 5 9.59 4.39 8.29
CA PHE A 5 8.57 3.48 8.82
C PHE A 5 8.92 2.89 10.19
N CYS A 6 10.20 2.64 10.46
CA CYS A 6 10.64 2.17 11.77
C CYS A 6 10.47 3.24 12.88
N ALA A 7 10.38 4.52 12.48
CA ALA A 7 10.24 5.65 13.40
C ALA A 7 8.77 6.04 13.66
N ILE A 8 7.80 5.37 13.03
CA ILE A 8 6.38 5.71 13.18
C ILE A 8 5.90 5.33 14.57
N SER A 9 5.12 6.23 15.17
CA SER A 9 4.49 6.00 16.46
C SER A 9 3.19 5.23 16.32
N HIS A 10 2.87 4.34 17.26
CA HIS A 10 1.62 3.59 17.28
C HIS A 10 0.35 4.47 17.18
N LYS A 11 0.42 5.73 17.62
CA LYS A 11 -0.70 6.68 17.52
C LYS A 11 -1.11 7.00 16.08
N ASP A 12 -0.21 6.80 15.13
CA ASP A 12 -0.42 7.10 13.70
C ASP A 12 -0.98 5.88 12.94
N TYR A 13 -1.17 4.74 13.63
CA TYR A 13 -1.67 3.51 13.02
C TYR A 13 -3.19 3.58 12.79
N ILE A 14 -3.61 3.20 11.59
CA ILE A 14 -5.02 2.94 11.26
C ILE A 14 -5.46 1.62 11.91
N ALA A 15 -4.61 0.61 11.79
CA ALA A 15 -4.83 -0.74 12.31
C ALA A 15 -3.47 -1.44 12.42
N GLU A 16 -3.40 -2.46 13.27
CA GLU A 16 -2.25 -3.34 13.36
C GLU A 16 -2.64 -4.77 13.71
N ASN A 17 -1.68 -5.68 13.55
CA ASN A 17 -1.69 -7.03 14.08
C ASN A 17 -0.28 -7.43 14.56
N GLU A 18 -0.04 -8.71 14.80
CA GLU A 18 1.23 -9.21 15.33
C GLU A 18 2.45 -8.84 14.49
N TYR A 19 2.34 -8.89 13.15
CA TYR A 19 3.49 -8.75 12.24
C TYR A 19 3.47 -7.51 11.36
N ALA A 20 2.35 -6.79 11.26
CA ALA A 20 2.20 -5.65 10.37
C ALA A 20 1.36 -4.53 11.01
N PHE A 21 1.51 -3.33 10.48
CA PHE A 21 0.71 -2.17 10.81
C PHE A 21 0.33 -1.42 9.53
N ALA A 22 -0.72 -0.61 9.61
CA ALA A 22 -1.21 0.20 8.50
C ALA A 22 -1.26 1.67 8.90
N ILE A 23 -0.89 2.55 7.97
CA ILE A 23 -0.92 4.01 8.13
C ILE A 23 -1.54 4.64 6.89
N TYR A 24 -1.96 5.90 6.99
CA TYR A 24 -2.24 6.69 5.78
C TYR A 24 -0.92 7.14 5.15
N ASP A 25 -0.86 7.13 3.82
CA ASP A 25 0.27 7.72 3.11
C ASP A 25 0.29 9.23 3.34
N LYS A 26 1.48 9.78 3.61
CA LYS A 26 1.69 11.23 3.79
C LYS A 26 1.54 12.00 2.46
N TYR A 27 1.78 11.33 1.35
CA TYR A 27 1.66 11.84 -0.02
C TYR A 27 0.68 10.96 -0.80
N PRO A 28 -0.62 11.01 -0.45
CA PRO A 28 -1.60 10.08 -0.97
C PRO A 28 -1.82 10.27 -2.48
N VAL A 29 -1.86 9.16 -3.25
CA VAL A 29 -2.27 9.19 -4.66
C VAL A 29 -3.74 9.56 -4.77
N ASN A 30 -4.56 9.04 -3.85
CA ASN A 30 -5.98 9.39 -3.73
C ASN A 30 -6.42 9.38 -2.26
N LYS A 31 -7.58 9.96 -1.96
CA LYS A 31 -8.14 10.02 -0.61
C LYS A 31 -8.21 8.62 0.00
N GLY A 32 -7.63 8.47 1.20
CA GLY A 32 -7.60 7.19 1.90
C GLY A 32 -6.47 6.24 1.46
N HIS A 33 -5.53 6.67 0.61
CA HIS A 33 -4.33 5.89 0.29
C HIS A 33 -3.62 5.46 1.58
N ALA A 34 -3.54 4.15 1.79
CA ALA A 34 -2.95 3.54 2.96
C ALA A 34 -1.75 2.68 2.58
N LEU A 35 -0.80 2.57 3.51
CA LEU A 35 0.38 1.73 3.41
C LEU A 35 0.30 0.65 4.49
N ILE A 36 0.43 -0.62 4.09
CA ILE A 36 0.52 -1.76 5.01
C ILE A 36 1.99 -2.21 5.06
N ILE A 37 2.58 -2.21 6.25
CA ILE A 37 4.02 -2.31 6.46
C ILE A 37 4.30 -3.43 7.48
N PRO A 38 5.23 -4.37 7.22
CA PRO A 38 5.67 -5.32 8.23
C PRO A 38 6.42 -4.59 9.34
N LYS A 39 6.22 -4.99 10.60
CA LYS A 39 6.92 -4.43 11.76
C LYS A 39 8.43 -4.68 11.67
N ARG A 40 8.83 -5.85 11.17
CA ARG A 40 10.23 -6.16 10.87
C ARG A 40 10.70 -5.33 9.66
N HIS A 41 11.86 -4.72 9.79
CA HIS A 41 12.51 -4.02 8.68
C HIS A 41 13.01 -5.04 7.63
N VAL A 42 12.32 -5.10 6.50
CA VAL A 42 12.65 -5.97 5.36
C VAL A 42 12.32 -5.23 4.08
N ALA A 43 13.24 -5.14 3.13
CA ALA A 43 13.06 -4.32 1.95
C ALA A 43 12.19 -5.00 0.87
N SER A 44 12.32 -6.32 0.73
CA SER A 44 11.72 -7.07 -0.36
C SER A 44 10.52 -7.89 0.09
N TYR A 45 9.47 -7.91 -0.73
CA TYR A 45 8.34 -8.83 -0.57
C TYR A 45 8.77 -10.30 -0.64
N PHE A 46 9.86 -10.60 -1.36
CA PHE A 46 10.34 -11.96 -1.53
C PHE A 46 11.11 -12.48 -0.30
N ASP A 47 11.46 -11.61 0.65
CA ASP A 47 12.24 -11.94 1.85
C ASP A 47 11.38 -12.04 3.13
N ILE A 48 10.06 -11.96 2.99
CA ILE A 48 9.13 -12.09 4.12
C ILE A 48 8.79 -13.56 4.38
N THR A 49 8.53 -13.86 5.64
CA THR A 49 8.01 -15.15 6.06
C THR A 49 6.54 -15.31 5.65
N GLU A 50 6.06 -16.55 5.63
CA GLU A 50 4.65 -16.83 5.36
C GLU A 50 3.71 -16.17 6.38
N ARG A 51 4.12 -16.09 7.66
CA ARG A 51 3.34 -15.41 8.71
C ARG A 51 3.21 -13.92 8.45
N GLU A 52 4.30 -13.26 8.07
CA GLU A 52 4.28 -11.85 7.70
C GLU A 52 3.42 -11.59 6.47
N ARG A 53 3.52 -12.45 5.45
CA ARG A 53 2.69 -12.38 4.24
C ARG A 53 1.21 -12.43 4.59
N GLN A 54 0.79 -13.41 5.38
CA GLN A 54 -0.60 -13.56 5.81
C GLN A 54 -1.06 -12.37 6.66
N ALA A 55 -0.22 -11.89 7.58
CA ALA A 55 -0.53 -10.75 8.42
C ALA A 55 -0.70 -9.45 7.62
N ILE A 56 0.13 -9.22 6.60
CA ILE A 56 0.01 -8.08 5.69
C ILE A 56 -1.34 -8.13 4.97
N PHE A 57 -1.69 -9.24 4.32
CA PHE A 57 -2.94 -9.29 3.54
C PHE A 57 -4.21 -9.31 4.40
N LYS A 58 -4.17 -9.91 5.59
CA LYS A 58 -5.26 -9.75 6.58
C LYS A 58 -5.48 -8.28 6.95
N LEU A 59 -4.40 -7.50 7.00
CA LEU A 59 -4.49 -6.08 7.30
C LEU A 59 -4.96 -5.27 6.10
N VAL A 60 -4.61 -5.66 4.87
CA VAL A 60 -5.18 -5.09 3.64
C VAL A 60 -6.70 -5.24 3.64
N ASP A 61 -7.22 -6.45 3.92
CA ASP A 61 -8.66 -6.70 3.97
C ASP A 61 -9.36 -5.85 5.04
N ARG A 62 -8.77 -5.78 6.24
CA ARG A 62 -9.29 -4.95 7.33
C ARG A 62 -9.29 -3.47 6.97
N CYS A 63 -8.20 -2.97 6.38
CA CYS A 63 -8.10 -1.59 5.95
C CYS A 63 -9.11 -1.26 4.85
N LYS A 64 -9.35 -2.16 3.89
CA LYS A 64 -10.39 -2.01 2.87
C LYS A 64 -11.76 -1.80 3.53
N THR A 65 -12.14 -2.61 4.51
CA THR A 65 -13.42 -2.42 5.24
C THR A 65 -13.51 -1.04 5.90
N LEU A 66 -12.45 -0.61 6.59
CA LEU A 66 -12.41 0.71 7.24
C LEU A 66 -12.48 1.87 6.22
N LEU A 67 -11.83 1.71 5.07
CA LEU A 67 -11.82 2.71 4.00
C LEU A 67 -13.17 2.80 3.30
N ASP A 68 -13.87 1.67 3.11
CA ASP A 68 -15.23 1.64 2.58
C ASP A 68 -16.19 2.42 3.48
N GLU A 69 -16.18 2.14 4.79
CA GLU A 69 -17.03 2.81 5.76
C GLU A 69 -16.78 4.32 5.83
N LYS A 70 -15.50 4.73 5.73
CA LYS A 70 -15.10 6.12 5.93
C LYS A 70 -15.15 6.97 4.66
N PHE A 71 -14.87 6.37 3.51
CA PHE A 71 -14.64 7.11 2.27
C PHE A 71 -15.43 6.62 1.07
N ASN A 72 -16.10 5.46 1.15
CA ASN A 72 -16.95 4.90 0.09
C ASN A 72 -16.32 4.95 -1.33
N PRO A 73 -15.14 4.35 -1.55
CA PRO A 73 -14.51 4.31 -2.86
C PRO A 73 -15.23 3.35 -3.83
N ASP A 74 -15.09 3.61 -5.13
CA ASP A 74 -15.68 2.82 -6.21
C ASP A 74 -14.78 1.64 -6.66
N GLY A 75 -13.54 1.59 -6.19
CA GLY A 75 -12.58 0.54 -6.50
C GLY A 75 -11.26 0.70 -5.77
N TYR A 76 -10.30 -0.17 -6.07
CA TYR A 76 -8.97 -0.14 -5.44
C TYR A 76 -7.88 -0.55 -6.42
N ASN A 77 -6.69 0.05 -6.26
CA ASN A 77 -5.45 -0.55 -6.72
C ASN A 77 -4.63 -1.01 -5.52
N ILE A 78 -4.08 -2.22 -5.62
CA ILE A 78 -3.17 -2.78 -4.63
C ILE A 78 -1.83 -3.01 -5.33
N GLY A 79 -0.74 -2.49 -4.76
CA GLY A 79 0.57 -2.50 -5.41
C GLY A 79 1.72 -2.67 -4.43
N ILE A 80 2.80 -3.29 -4.90
CA ILE A 80 4.04 -3.46 -4.16
C ILE A 80 5.20 -3.18 -5.10
N ASN A 81 6.03 -2.21 -4.77
CA ASN A 81 7.26 -1.92 -5.50
C ASN A 81 8.41 -2.67 -4.81
N VAL A 82 9.12 -3.52 -5.56
CA VAL A 82 10.25 -4.29 -5.04
C VAL A 82 11.52 -3.92 -5.81
N GLY A 83 12.42 -3.20 -5.14
CA GLY A 83 13.67 -2.71 -5.71
C GLY A 83 13.54 -1.35 -6.40
N LYS A 84 14.69 -0.67 -6.56
CA LYS A 84 14.79 0.71 -7.08
C LYS A 84 14.16 0.87 -8.46
N TYR A 85 14.39 -0.06 -9.38
CA TYR A 85 13.87 0.04 -10.76
C TYR A 85 12.37 -0.26 -10.87
N ALA A 86 11.76 -0.83 -9.84
CA ALA A 86 10.31 -0.93 -9.70
C ALA A 86 9.70 0.31 -9.02
N GLY A 87 10.49 1.36 -8.74
CA GLY A 87 10.03 2.58 -8.10
C GLY A 87 9.98 2.55 -6.58
N GLN A 88 10.60 1.56 -5.91
CA GLN A 88 10.68 1.54 -4.45
C GLN A 88 11.62 2.65 -3.94
N THR A 89 11.08 3.58 -3.14
CA THR A 89 11.82 4.73 -2.59
C THR A 89 12.20 4.54 -1.13
N VAL A 90 11.30 3.95 -0.32
CA VAL A 90 11.61 3.50 1.04
C VAL A 90 11.95 2.02 1.00
N MET A 91 13.19 1.68 1.35
CA MET A 91 13.71 0.30 1.37
C MET A 91 13.24 -0.51 2.58
N HIS A 92 11.94 -0.41 2.85
CA HIS A 92 11.19 -1.21 3.80
C HIS A 92 9.87 -1.51 3.08
N LEU A 93 9.57 -2.80 2.89
CA LEU A 93 8.39 -3.30 2.22
C LEU A 93 7.14 -2.56 2.70
N HIS A 94 6.32 -2.15 1.74
CA HIS A 94 5.01 -1.59 2.01
C HIS A 94 4.07 -1.98 0.88
N VAL A 95 2.86 -2.37 1.23
CA VAL A 95 1.78 -2.61 0.28
C VAL A 95 0.95 -1.34 0.19
N HIS A 96 0.85 -0.79 -1.01
CA HIS A 96 -0.07 0.29 -1.30
C HIS A 96 -1.49 -0.26 -1.39
N LEU A 97 -2.42 0.32 -0.65
CA LEU A 97 -3.85 0.16 -0.82
C LEU A 97 -4.42 1.52 -1.21
N ILE A 98 -4.68 1.71 -2.51
CA ILE A 98 -5.08 2.99 -3.09
C ILE A 98 -6.56 2.91 -3.44
N PRO A 99 -7.45 3.62 -2.71
CA PRO A 99 -8.84 3.78 -3.12
C PRO A 99 -8.94 4.50 -4.47
N ARG A 100 -9.91 4.08 -5.28
CA ARG A 100 -10.24 4.64 -6.59
C ARG A 100 -11.67 5.14 -6.58
N TYR A 101 -11.91 6.23 -7.30
CA TYR A 101 -13.21 6.90 -7.36
C TYR A 101 -13.59 7.15 -8.82
N LYS A 102 -14.89 7.08 -9.12
CA LYS A 102 -15.37 7.47 -10.45
C LYS A 102 -14.95 8.91 -10.76
N GLY A 103 -14.29 9.10 -11.90
CA GLY A 103 -13.79 10.40 -12.34
C GLY A 103 -12.44 10.82 -11.73
N ASP A 104 -11.73 9.95 -11.01
CA ASP A 104 -10.37 10.25 -10.54
C ASP A 104 -9.30 10.23 -11.65
N ILE A 105 -9.63 9.66 -12.81
CA ILE A 105 -8.89 9.74 -14.06
C ILE A 105 -9.87 9.59 -15.23
N ASP A 106 -9.55 10.20 -16.38
CA ASP A 106 -10.41 10.17 -17.57
C ASP A 106 -10.65 8.75 -18.12
N ASP A 107 -9.59 7.94 -18.16
CA ASP A 107 -9.63 6.56 -18.63
C ASP A 107 -8.83 5.65 -17.68
N PRO A 108 -9.50 4.83 -16.86
CA PRO A 108 -8.85 3.93 -15.92
C PRO A 108 -8.31 2.64 -16.58
N THR A 109 -8.53 2.44 -17.88
CA THR A 109 -8.16 1.21 -18.59
C THR A 109 -6.66 0.91 -18.48
N GLY A 110 -6.33 -0.37 -18.31
CA GLY A 110 -4.95 -0.85 -18.14
C GLY A 110 -4.44 -0.86 -16.70
N GLY A 111 -4.94 0.01 -15.82
CA GLY A 111 -4.64 -0.01 -14.38
C GLY A 111 -3.14 -0.17 -14.07
N VAL A 112 -2.75 -1.34 -13.55
CA VAL A 112 -1.36 -1.71 -13.21
C VAL A 112 -0.39 -1.57 -14.39
N ARG A 113 -0.85 -1.70 -15.64
CA ARG A 113 0.00 -1.46 -16.83
C ARG A 113 0.54 -0.03 -16.90
N GLY A 114 -0.08 0.91 -16.20
CA GLY A 114 0.39 2.30 -16.08
C GLY A 114 1.76 2.45 -15.42
N VAL A 115 2.35 1.38 -14.86
CA VAL A 115 3.75 1.40 -14.40
C VAL A 115 4.74 1.66 -15.56
N ILE A 116 4.37 1.30 -16.79
CA ILE A 116 5.04 1.74 -18.02
C ILE A 116 3.99 2.52 -18.83
N PRO A 117 3.89 3.85 -18.65
CA PRO A 117 2.78 4.65 -19.17
C PRO A 117 2.51 4.46 -20.67
N GLU A 118 3.58 4.30 -21.47
CA GLU A 118 3.49 4.12 -22.92
C GLU A 118 2.85 2.78 -23.33
N LYS A 119 2.72 1.84 -22.38
CA LYS A 119 2.12 0.50 -22.58
C LYS A 119 0.79 0.32 -21.84
N ARG A 120 0.23 1.40 -21.28
CA ARG A 120 -0.99 1.36 -20.47
C ARG A 120 -2.19 0.82 -21.27
N VAL A 121 -2.43 1.39 -22.45
CA VAL A 121 -3.56 1.08 -23.33
C VAL A 121 -3.10 0.12 -24.45
N TYR A 122 -3.99 -0.78 -24.87
CA TYR A 122 -3.81 -1.68 -26.02
C TYR A 122 -5.08 -1.72 -26.86
#